data_AF-A0A847W676-F1
#
_entry.id   AF-A0A847W676-F1
#
_cell.length_a   1.000
_cell.length_b   1.000
_cell.length_c   1.000
_cell.angle_alpha   90.00
_cell.angle_beta   90.00
_cell.angle_gamma   90.00
#
_symmetry.space_group_name_H-M   'P 1'
#
loop_
_entity.id
_entity.type
_entity.pdbx_description
1 polymer ?
#
loop_
_entity_poly.entity_id
_entity_poly.type
_entity_poly.pdbx_seq_one_letter_code
_entity_poly.pdbx_strand_id
1 'polypeptide(L)'
;MIVTKYIFFMEVVMGTVSCRNCNGSGRFYDRKSGKTFDCRACGGSGINRNLWSTNCERCRKEIVYKANTDRPRYCKECRNIELSKTCAQMGCNKTILYKIGWNNVSDYCGACRNKRDKGFKASICQGAFCNNLVWSPPGKSFSFCFECNEKKKKADAAKWKEKPCAGGCGNTIKYNTDWDHPPNFCKTCKERRLKRGHEPNQSENPRFHAACGERGAKLSLQEKSRFSNFFHGIPDRQKMKFEEIVKLAEEWKNNNGGGFRRSDKS
;
A
#
# COMPACT_ATOMS: atom_id res chain seq x y z
N MET A 1 -58.72 -17.61 -47.30
CA MET A 1 -58.68 -16.20 -46.88
C MET A 1 -59.58 -16.05 -45.66
N ILE A 2 -59.01 -16.06 -44.46
CA ILE A 2 -59.76 -15.84 -43.21
C ILE A 2 -59.38 -14.42 -42.75
N VAL A 3 -60.35 -13.51 -42.75
CA VAL A 3 -60.16 -12.12 -42.36
C VAL A 3 -60.23 -12.05 -40.83
N THR A 4 -59.08 -11.88 -40.20
CA THR A 4 -58.94 -11.70 -38.75
C THR A 4 -59.52 -10.35 -38.34
N LYS A 5 -60.66 -10.34 -37.65
CA LYS A 5 -61.21 -9.15 -36.99
C LYS A 5 -60.34 -8.82 -35.77
N TYR A 6 -59.51 -7.78 -35.90
CA TYR A 6 -58.84 -7.15 -34.77
C TYR A 6 -59.89 -6.44 -33.89
N ILE A 7 -60.20 -7.03 -32.74
CA ILE A 7 -60.91 -6.33 -31.65
C ILE A 7 -59.87 -5.46 -30.95
N PHE A 8 -59.92 -4.15 -31.19
CA PHE A 8 -59.22 -3.17 -30.38
C PHE A 8 -59.75 -3.25 -28.94
N PHE A 9 -58.98 -3.87 -28.05
CA PHE A 9 -59.11 -3.61 -26.62
C PHE A 9 -58.64 -2.17 -26.39
N MET A 10 -59.57 -1.23 -26.29
CA MET A 10 -59.26 0.06 -25.70
C MET A 10 -58.91 -0.19 -24.24
N GLU A 11 -57.62 -0.09 -23.91
CA GLU A 11 -57.18 0.13 -22.54
C GLU A 11 -57.98 1.32 -21.99
N VAL A 12 -58.86 1.06 -21.03
CA VAL A 12 -59.45 2.12 -20.23
C VAL A 12 -58.32 2.68 -19.40
N VAL A 13 -57.67 3.72 -19.91
CA VAL A 13 -56.72 4.53 -19.16
C VAL A 13 -57.47 5.07 -17.96
N MET A 14 -57.31 4.41 -16.80
CA MET A 14 -57.82 4.92 -15.53
C MET A 14 -56.97 6.10 -15.10
N GLY A 15 -57.19 7.24 -15.77
CA GLY A 15 -56.61 8.51 -15.38
C GLY A 15 -57.14 8.94 -14.03
N THR A 16 -56.24 9.37 -13.15
CA THR A 16 -56.62 10.13 -11.95
C THR A 16 -57.11 11.50 -12.42
N VAL A 17 -58.40 11.79 -12.32
CA VAL A 17 -58.91 13.13 -12.60
C VAL A 17 -59.05 13.86 -11.27
N SER A 18 -58.60 15.12 -11.22
CA SER A 18 -58.82 15.97 -10.06
C SER A 18 -60.31 16.29 -9.94
N CYS A 19 -60.89 16.02 -8.78
CA CYS A 19 -62.25 16.39 -8.44
C CYS A 19 -62.38 17.92 -8.51
N ARG A 20 -63.25 18.43 -9.38
CA ARG A 20 -63.47 19.88 -9.55
C ARG A 20 -63.97 20.59 -8.30
N ASN A 21 -64.54 19.85 -7.36
CA ASN A 21 -65.23 20.42 -6.19
C ASN A 21 -64.33 20.49 -4.94
N CYS A 22 -63.44 19.51 -4.73
CA CYS A 22 -62.51 19.50 -3.59
C CYS A 22 -61.03 19.55 -3.98
N ASN A 23 -60.71 19.62 -5.28
CA ASN A 23 -59.38 19.44 -5.85
C ASN A 23 -58.67 18.12 -5.48
N GLY A 24 -59.35 17.19 -4.82
CA GLY A 24 -58.80 15.88 -4.48
C GLY A 24 -58.71 14.96 -5.70
N SER A 25 -57.69 14.10 -5.76
CA SER A 25 -57.57 13.06 -6.79
C SER A 25 -58.50 11.89 -6.47
N GLY A 26 -59.40 11.51 -7.39
CA GLY A 26 -60.29 10.36 -7.27
C GLY A 26 -60.85 9.95 -8.64
N ARG A 27 -61.28 8.70 -8.82
CA ARG A 27 -61.76 8.21 -10.13
C ARG A 27 -62.97 9.02 -10.64
N PHE A 28 -63.00 9.26 -11.96
CA PHE A 28 -63.91 10.18 -12.64
C PHE A 28 -65.11 9.51 -13.32
N TYR A 29 -66.05 10.38 -13.65
CA TYR A 29 -67.27 10.26 -14.43
C TYR A 29 -67.07 9.71 -15.86
N ASP A 30 -67.89 8.73 -16.26
CA ASP A 30 -67.97 8.26 -17.64
C ASP A 30 -69.15 8.96 -18.36
N ARG A 31 -68.82 9.77 -19.38
CA ARG A 31 -69.78 10.54 -20.17
C ARG A 31 -70.65 9.64 -21.06
N LYS A 32 -70.27 8.38 -21.32
CA LYS A 32 -71.04 7.44 -22.15
C LYS A 32 -72.07 6.64 -21.36
N SER A 33 -71.79 6.28 -20.11
CA SER A 33 -72.68 5.44 -19.29
C SER A 33 -73.63 6.23 -18.38
N GLY A 34 -73.44 7.55 -18.23
CA GLY A 34 -74.33 8.41 -17.43
C GLY A 34 -74.33 8.09 -15.93
N LYS A 35 -73.45 7.21 -15.45
CA LYS A 35 -73.35 6.82 -14.04
C LYS A 35 -72.36 7.72 -13.29
N THR A 36 -72.88 8.46 -12.33
CA THR A 36 -72.11 9.23 -11.36
C THR A 36 -71.63 8.31 -10.23
N PHE A 37 -70.32 8.27 -9.98
CA PHE A 37 -69.78 7.68 -8.75
C PHE A 37 -69.32 8.82 -7.85
N ASP A 38 -69.72 8.80 -6.58
CA ASP A 38 -69.30 9.79 -5.61
C ASP A 38 -67.77 9.80 -5.47
N CYS A 39 -67.18 10.99 -5.47
CA CYS A 39 -65.74 11.16 -5.28
C CYS A 39 -65.35 10.54 -3.93
N ARG A 40 -64.59 9.44 -3.91
CA ARG A 40 -64.23 8.72 -2.67
C ARG A 40 -63.49 9.58 -1.63
N ALA A 41 -62.85 10.67 -2.06
CA ALA A 41 -62.30 11.65 -1.15
C ALA A 41 -63.43 12.40 -0.43
N CYS A 42 -64.38 13.02 -1.14
CA CYS A 42 -65.44 13.82 -0.52
C CYS A 42 -66.82 13.16 -0.38
N GLY A 43 -66.99 11.90 -0.75
CA GLY A 43 -68.30 11.26 -0.82
C GLY A 43 -69.31 12.03 -1.69
N GLY A 44 -68.83 12.76 -2.71
CA GLY A 44 -69.68 13.61 -3.55
C GLY A 44 -70.04 14.98 -2.93
N SER A 45 -69.75 15.22 -1.65
CA SER A 45 -70.09 16.46 -0.94
C SER A 45 -69.31 17.70 -1.40
N GLY A 46 -68.20 17.52 -2.13
CA GLY A 46 -67.24 18.61 -2.41
C GLY A 46 -66.41 19.07 -1.20
N ILE A 47 -66.66 18.53 -0.01
CA ILE A 47 -66.00 18.91 1.23
C ILE A 47 -65.25 17.68 1.77
N ASN A 48 -64.09 17.38 1.18
CA ASN A 48 -63.09 16.67 1.97
C ASN A 48 -61.72 17.21 1.62
N ARG A 49 -61.39 18.30 2.33
CA ARG A 49 -60.09 18.96 2.28
C ARG A 49 -59.01 18.17 3.00
N ASN A 50 -59.34 17.01 3.60
CA ASN A 50 -58.47 16.33 4.56
C ASN A 50 -57.88 15.01 4.04
N LEU A 51 -58.31 14.48 2.88
CA LEU A 51 -57.83 13.19 2.35
C LEU A 51 -57.54 13.26 0.84
N TRP A 52 -56.35 12.82 0.44
CA TRP A 52 -55.88 12.71 -0.96
C TRP A 52 -55.62 11.24 -1.32
N SER A 53 -55.57 10.92 -2.62
CA SER A 53 -55.27 9.57 -3.10
C SER A 53 -54.08 9.54 -4.08
N THR A 54 -53.29 8.48 -4.02
CA THR A 54 -52.21 8.17 -4.97
C THR A 54 -52.08 6.66 -5.13
N ASN A 55 -51.40 6.18 -6.16
CA ASN A 55 -51.11 4.76 -6.33
C ASN A 55 -49.73 4.42 -5.75
N CYS A 56 -49.62 3.25 -5.13
CA CYS A 56 -48.34 2.66 -4.75
C CYS A 56 -47.49 2.42 -5.99
N GLU A 57 -46.24 2.91 -6.00
CA GLU A 57 -45.33 2.74 -7.15
C GLU A 57 -45.00 1.27 -7.43
N ARG A 58 -45.05 0.40 -6.41
CA ARG A 58 -44.72 -1.03 -6.53
C ARG A 58 -45.90 -1.92 -6.93
N CYS A 59 -47.00 -1.88 -6.16
CA CYS A 59 -48.14 -2.79 -6.37
C CYS A 59 -49.34 -2.10 -7.03
N ARG A 60 -49.24 -0.81 -7.36
CA ARG A 60 -50.31 0.01 -7.96
C ARG A 60 -51.61 0.14 -7.14
N LYS A 61 -51.68 -0.48 -5.95
CA LYS A 61 -52.78 -0.33 -4.98
C LYS A 61 -52.97 1.13 -4.59
N GLU A 62 -54.22 1.56 -4.51
CA GLU A 62 -54.60 2.91 -4.08
C GLU A 62 -54.18 3.14 -2.62
N ILE A 63 -53.60 4.31 -2.35
CA ILE A 63 -53.18 4.80 -1.04
C ILE A 63 -53.97 6.07 -0.76
N VAL A 64 -54.80 6.02 0.28
CA VAL A 64 -55.49 7.20 0.82
C VAL A 64 -54.66 7.77 1.96
N TYR A 65 -54.38 9.06 1.93
CA TYR A 65 -53.52 9.74 2.91
C TYR A 65 -54.07 11.13 3.26
N LYS A 66 -53.61 11.72 4.36
CA LYS A 66 -54.11 13.02 4.81
C LYS A 66 -53.61 14.14 3.90
N ALA A 67 -54.50 15.07 3.55
CA ALA A 67 -54.12 16.31 2.89
C ALA A 67 -53.12 17.08 3.77
N ASN A 68 -52.22 17.84 3.14
CA ASN A 68 -51.11 18.55 3.80
C ASN A 68 -50.08 17.63 4.49
N THR A 69 -50.00 16.35 4.11
CA THR A 69 -48.88 15.47 4.47
C THR A 69 -48.10 15.05 3.23
N ASP A 70 -46.85 14.64 3.42
CA ASP A 70 -46.01 14.16 2.32
C ASP A 70 -46.69 13.01 1.57
N ARG A 71 -46.81 13.16 0.24
CA ARG A 71 -47.42 12.15 -0.63
C ARG A 71 -46.65 10.83 -0.51
N PRO A 72 -47.29 9.75 -0.03
CA PRO A 72 -46.63 8.45 0.12
C PRO A 72 -46.37 7.79 -1.24
N ARG A 73 -45.15 7.30 -1.45
CA ARG A 73 -44.78 6.53 -2.65
C ARG A 73 -45.22 5.06 -2.61
N TYR A 74 -45.29 4.47 -1.42
CA TYR A 74 -45.57 3.05 -1.22
C TYR A 74 -46.68 2.82 -0.19
N CYS A 75 -47.50 1.78 -0.41
CA CYS A 75 -48.54 1.39 0.55
C CYS A 75 -47.90 0.78 1.82
N LYS A 76 -48.69 0.66 2.91
CA LYS A 76 -48.21 0.15 4.20
C LYS A 76 -47.56 -1.24 4.09
N GLU A 77 -48.16 -2.14 3.32
CA GLU A 77 -47.62 -3.48 3.05
C GLU A 77 -46.28 -3.41 2.30
N CYS A 78 -46.23 -2.67 1.19
CA CYS A 78 -45.02 -2.57 0.37
C CYS A 78 -43.87 -1.83 1.08
N ARG A 79 -44.17 -0.81 1.89
CA ARG A 79 -43.17 -0.02 2.63
C ARG A 79 -42.45 -0.86 3.69
N ASN A 80 -43.13 -1.86 4.25
CA ASN A 80 -42.58 -2.69 5.31
C ASN A 80 -41.78 -3.90 4.81
N ILE A 81 -41.69 -4.09 3.49
CA ILE A 81 -40.88 -5.17 2.93
C ILE A 81 -39.41 -4.90 3.23
N GLU A 82 -38.80 -5.85 3.93
CA GLU A 82 -37.36 -5.86 4.19
C GLU A 82 -36.63 -6.33 2.93
N LEU A 83 -35.69 -5.51 2.51
CA LEU A 83 -34.76 -5.76 1.43
C LEU A 83 -33.37 -5.90 2.02
N SER A 84 -32.49 -6.57 1.28
CA SER A 84 -31.11 -6.78 1.66
C SER A 84 -30.19 -6.46 0.49
N LYS A 85 -29.01 -5.91 0.81
CA LYS A 85 -27.90 -5.77 -0.12
C LYS A 85 -26.58 -6.07 0.57
N THR A 86 -25.59 -6.52 -0.17
CA THR A 86 -24.24 -6.76 0.38
C THR A 86 -23.49 -5.44 0.56
N CYS A 87 -22.62 -5.38 1.56
CA CYS A 87 -21.72 -4.25 1.75
C CYS A 87 -20.81 -4.07 0.53
N ALA A 88 -20.75 -2.85 -0.01
CA ALA A 88 -19.89 -2.51 -1.15
C ALA A 88 -18.39 -2.47 -0.81
N GLN A 89 -18.01 -2.61 0.46
CA GLN A 89 -16.62 -2.70 0.85
C GLN A 89 -16.03 -4.04 0.39
N MET A 90 -15.02 -4.00 -0.49
CA MET A 90 -14.28 -5.20 -0.88
C MET A 90 -13.78 -5.97 0.35
N GLY A 91 -14.00 -7.28 0.36
CA GLY A 91 -13.66 -8.17 1.47
C GLY A 91 -14.57 -8.06 2.70
N CYS A 92 -15.70 -7.34 2.63
CA CYS A 92 -16.72 -7.32 3.66
C CYS A 92 -17.95 -8.12 3.24
N ASN A 93 -18.23 -9.21 3.95
CA ASN A 93 -19.37 -10.10 3.65
C ASN A 93 -20.63 -9.75 4.46
N LYS A 94 -20.74 -8.52 4.98
CA LYS A 94 -21.90 -8.12 5.78
C LYS A 94 -23.07 -7.72 4.89
N THR A 95 -24.25 -8.15 5.29
CA THR A 95 -25.53 -7.77 4.67
C THR A 95 -26.10 -6.51 5.33
N ILE A 96 -26.61 -5.60 4.51
CA ILE A 96 -27.30 -4.38 4.90
C ILE A 96 -28.79 -4.63 4.68
N LEU A 97 -29.56 -4.62 5.76
CA LEU A 97 -31.02 -4.68 5.70
C LEU A 97 -31.60 -3.26 5.60
N TYR A 98 -32.61 -3.08 4.77
CA TYR A 98 -33.30 -1.81 4.59
C TYR A 98 -34.76 -2.03 4.20
N LYS A 99 -35.57 -0.98 4.29
CA LYS A 99 -36.98 -1.02 3.89
C LYS A 99 -37.25 -0.15 2.69
N ILE A 100 -38.32 -0.47 1.96
CA ILE A 100 -38.73 0.29 0.79
C ILE A 100 -39.15 1.70 1.19
N GLY A 101 -38.63 2.69 0.46
CA GLY A 101 -38.85 4.11 0.74
C GLY A 101 -37.94 4.68 1.84
N TRP A 102 -36.96 3.92 2.34
CA TRP A 102 -35.83 4.52 3.05
C TRP A 102 -34.97 5.29 2.05
N ASN A 103 -34.79 6.59 2.30
CA ASN A 103 -33.88 7.41 1.53
C ASN A 103 -32.46 7.25 2.08
N ASN A 104 -31.44 7.42 1.24
CA ASN A 104 -30.02 7.41 1.63
C ASN A 104 -29.55 6.11 2.30
N VAL A 105 -30.05 4.95 1.86
CA VAL A 105 -29.57 3.65 2.33
C VAL A 105 -28.11 3.48 1.90
N SER A 106 -27.18 3.59 2.85
CA SER A 106 -25.74 3.45 2.61
C SER A 106 -25.40 2.14 1.89
N ASP A 107 -24.45 2.20 0.97
CA ASP A 107 -23.87 1.00 0.34
C ASP A 107 -22.89 0.27 1.27
N TYR A 108 -22.55 0.87 2.42
CA TYR A 108 -21.62 0.31 3.38
C TYR A 108 -22.35 -0.10 4.66
N CYS A 109 -21.97 -1.26 5.21
CA CYS A 109 -22.46 -1.64 6.52
C CYS A 109 -21.99 -0.62 7.58
N GLY A 110 -22.71 -0.53 8.70
CA GLY A 110 -22.42 0.47 9.74
C GLY A 110 -20.96 0.45 10.24
N ALA A 111 -20.34 -0.72 10.30
CA ALA A 111 -18.94 -0.87 10.70
C ALA A 111 -17.96 -0.29 9.65
N CYS A 112 -18.19 -0.57 8.36
CA CYS A 112 -17.36 -0.02 7.28
C CYS A 112 -17.53 1.48 7.15
N ARG A 113 -18.78 1.97 7.22
CA ARG A 113 -19.08 3.40 7.20
C ARG A 113 -18.37 4.15 8.33
N ASN A 114 -18.52 3.69 9.57
CA ASN A 114 -17.87 4.29 10.74
C ASN A 114 -16.35 4.39 10.59
N LYS A 115 -15.69 3.35 10.05
CA LYS A 115 -14.26 3.41 9.76
C LYS A 115 -13.90 4.47 8.73
N ARG A 116 -14.65 4.55 7.62
CA ARG A 116 -14.43 5.56 6.57
C ARG A 116 -14.66 6.98 7.10
N ASP A 117 -15.72 7.19 7.89
CA ASP A 117 -16.02 8.48 8.51
C ASP A 117 -14.90 8.93 9.45
N LYS A 118 -14.24 7.98 10.12
CA LYS A 118 -13.03 8.22 10.93
C LYS A 118 -11.74 8.37 10.11
N GLY A 119 -11.81 8.40 8.79
CA GLY A 119 -10.66 8.56 7.89
C GLY A 119 -9.80 7.30 7.72
N PHE A 120 -10.27 6.12 8.11
CA PHE A 120 -9.54 4.88 7.84
C PHE A 120 -9.59 4.55 6.35
N LYS A 121 -8.46 4.08 5.82
CA LYS A 121 -8.32 3.63 4.43
C LYS A 121 -8.37 2.12 4.36
N ALA A 122 -9.20 1.59 3.47
CA ALA A 122 -9.27 0.17 3.18
C ALA A 122 -8.33 -0.19 2.02
N SER A 123 -7.63 -1.30 2.14
CA SER A 123 -6.78 -1.88 1.10
C SER A 123 -6.87 -3.41 1.12
N ILE A 124 -6.50 -4.05 0.01
CA ILE A 124 -6.31 -5.51 -0.03
C ILE A 124 -4.91 -5.82 0.49
N CYS A 125 -4.80 -6.88 1.28
CA CYS A 125 -3.53 -7.39 1.77
C CYS A 125 -2.58 -7.73 0.61
N GLN A 126 -1.32 -7.30 0.68
CA GLN A 126 -0.27 -7.60 -0.30
C GLN A 126 0.43 -8.94 -0.06
N GLY A 127 -0.14 -9.79 0.79
CA GLY A 127 0.37 -11.15 1.02
C GLY A 127 0.17 -12.02 -0.22
N ALA A 128 1.13 -12.88 -0.53
CA ALA A 128 1.00 -13.82 -1.64
C ALA A 128 -0.31 -14.64 -1.48
N PHE A 129 -1.16 -14.60 -2.50
CA PHE A 129 -2.47 -15.26 -2.53
C PHE A 129 -3.44 -14.85 -1.40
N CYS A 130 -3.26 -13.66 -0.81
CA CYS A 130 -4.10 -13.17 0.28
C CYS A 130 -5.01 -12.02 -0.20
N ASN A 131 -6.33 -12.23 -0.14
CA ASN A 131 -7.33 -11.23 -0.54
C ASN A 131 -8.04 -10.57 0.66
N ASN A 132 -7.43 -10.64 1.85
CA ASN A 132 -8.03 -10.12 3.07
C ASN A 132 -8.08 -8.59 3.09
N LEU A 133 -9.19 -8.05 3.60
CA LEU A 133 -9.38 -6.62 3.81
C LEU A 133 -8.51 -6.10 4.96
N VAL A 134 -7.72 -5.07 4.68
CA VAL A 134 -6.87 -4.36 5.64
C VAL A 134 -7.41 -2.96 5.85
N TRP A 135 -7.51 -2.55 7.11
CA TRP A 135 -7.91 -1.20 7.49
C TRP A 135 -6.71 -0.45 8.08
N SER A 136 -6.33 0.64 7.44
CA SER A 136 -5.27 1.54 7.88
C SER A 136 -5.87 2.77 8.58
N PRO A 137 -5.42 3.12 9.79
CA PRO A 137 -5.85 4.33 10.47
C PRO A 137 -5.35 5.59 9.74
N PRO A 138 -5.95 6.76 9.99
CA PRO A 138 -5.53 8.02 9.38
C PRO A 138 -4.03 8.27 9.58
N GLY A 139 -3.36 8.71 8.52
CA GLY A 139 -1.92 9.00 8.53
C GLY A 139 -0.99 7.77 8.56
N LYS A 140 -1.52 6.55 8.61
CA LYS A 140 -0.74 5.31 8.50
C LYS A 140 -1.16 4.52 7.26
N SER A 141 -0.24 3.70 6.76
CA SER A 141 -0.51 2.77 5.66
C SER A 141 -0.02 1.38 6.05
N PHE A 142 -0.93 0.42 6.08
CA PHE A 142 -0.63 -0.98 6.27
C PHE A 142 -0.89 -1.74 4.98
N SER A 143 0.11 -2.50 4.54
CA SER A 143 0.05 -3.32 3.33
C SER A 143 -0.33 -4.77 3.61
N PHE A 144 -0.16 -5.26 4.84
CA PHE A 144 -0.38 -6.67 5.18
C PHE A 144 -1.48 -6.83 6.24
N CYS A 145 -2.29 -7.88 6.11
CA CYS A 145 -3.15 -8.33 7.19
C CYS A 145 -2.32 -8.88 8.36
N PHE A 146 -2.96 -9.06 9.52
CA PHE A 146 -2.30 -9.55 10.73
C PHE A 146 -1.50 -10.85 10.47
N GLU A 147 -2.15 -11.86 9.88
CA GLU A 147 -1.53 -13.17 9.60
C GLU A 147 -0.34 -13.07 8.64
N CYS A 148 -0.47 -12.31 7.55
CA CYS A 148 0.61 -12.14 6.58
C CYS A 148 1.79 -11.37 7.20
N ASN A 149 1.51 -10.39 8.05
CA ASN A 149 2.53 -9.65 8.78
C ASN A 149 3.27 -10.56 9.77
N GLU A 150 2.57 -11.45 10.47
CA GLU A 150 3.22 -12.43 11.34
C GLU A 150 4.11 -13.42 10.57
N LYS A 151 3.62 -13.95 9.44
CA LYS A 151 4.43 -14.80 8.56
C LYS A 151 5.70 -14.08 8.10
N LYS A 152 5.58 -12.83 7.68
CA LYS A 152 6.72 -12.00 7.29
C LYS A 152 7.71 -11.81 8.44
N LYS A 153 7.22 -11.46 9.64
CA LYS A 153 8.07 -11.32 10.84
C LYS A 153 8.82 -12.61 11.17
N LYS A 154 8.17 -13.78 11.08
CA LYS A 154 8.82 -15.08 11.30
C LYS A 154 9.89 -15.36 10.25
N ALA A 155 9.61 -15.07 8.98
CA ALA A 155 10.59 -15.21 7.90
C ALA A 155 11.79 -14.26 8.11
N ASP A 156 11.55 -13.00 8.47
CA ASP A 156 12.60 -12.02 8.75
C ASP A 156 13.41 -12.41 10.00
N ALA A 157 12.78 -12.98 11.02
CA ALA A 157 13.47 -13.52 12.20
C ALA A 157 14.40 -14.69 11.86
N ALA A 158 13.96 -15.58 10.95
CA ALA A 158 14.75 -16.74 10.53
C ALA A 158 16.02 -16.39 9.73
N LYS A 159 16.05 -15.20 9.12
CA LYS A 159 17.23 -14.68 8.38
C LYS A 159 18.36 -14.21 9.30
N TRP A 160 18.09 -14.00 10.58
CA TRP A 160 19.12 -13.64 11.54
C TRP A 160 19.87 -14.89 11.99
N LYS A 161 21.17 -14.92 11.72
CA LYS A 161 22.10 -15.98 12.13
C LYS A 161 23.19 -15.43 13.03
N GLU A 162 23.87 -16.32 13.72
CA GLU A 162 25.03 -16.00 14.54
C GLU A 162 26.28 -16.73 14.02
N LYS A 163 27.43 -16.06 14.09
CA LYS A 163 28.74 -16.67 13.79
C LYS A 163 29.78 -16.18 14.80
N PRO A 164 30.82 -16.97 15.10
CA PRO A 164 31.90 -16.53 15.97
C PRO A 164 32.71 -15.39 15.31
N CYS A 165 33.26 -14.51 16.13
CA CYS A 165 34.13 -13.43 15.67
C CYS A 165 35.44 -13.97 15.09
N ALA A 166 35.78 -13.58 13.87
CA ALA A 166 37.02 -13.97 13.20
C ALA A 166 38.30 -13.46 13.90
N GLY A 167 38.17 -12.51 14.83
CA GLY A 167 39.28 -12.02 15.64
C GLY A 167 39.71 -12.96 16.78
N GLY A 168 39.09 -14.14 16.91
CA GLY A 168 39.44 -15.14 17.93
C GLY A 168 39.08 -14.75 19.36
N CYS A 169 38.20 -13.75 19.56
CA CYS A 169 37.87 -13.23 20.88
C CYS A 169 36.76 -13.97 21.63
N GLY A 170 36.20 -15.03 21.04
CA GLY A 170 35.09 -15.81 21.63
C GLY A 170 33.70 -15.18 21.52
N ASN A 171 33.57 -13.92 21.13
CA ASN A 171 32.27 -13.27 20.94
C ASN A 171 31.52 -13.78 19.70
N THR A 172 30.19 -13.87 19.79
CA THR A 172 29.30 -14.13 18.65
C THR A 172 28.84 -12.83 17.99
N ILE A 173 28.63 -12.88 16.68
CA ILE A 173 28.16 -11.77 15.85
C ILE A 173 26.85 -12.19 15.23
N LYS A 174 25.80 -11.40 15.48
CA LYS A 174 24.51 -11.56 14.82
C LYS A 174 24.54 -10.84 13.47
N TYR A 175 24.13 -11.53 12.40
CA TYR A 175 24.07 -10.98 11.05
C TYR A 175 22.80 -11.44 10.33
N ASN A 176 22.35 -10.65 9.36
CA ASN A 176 21.26 -11.03 8.47
C ASN A 176 21.84 -11.68 7.21
N THR A 177 21.26 -12.80 6.76
CA THR A 177 21.70 -13.52 5.56
C THR A 177 21.61 -12.71 4.28
N ASP A 178 20.71 -11.71 4.24
CA ASP A 178 20.43 -10.91 3.05
C ASP A 178 21.32 -9.66 2.97
N TRP A 179 22.26 -9.46 3.90
CA TRP A 179 23.22 -8.35 3.84
C TRP A 179 24.34 -8.66 2.84
N ASP A 180 24.61 -7.74 1.91
CA ASP A 180 25.70 -7.89 0.92
C ASP A 180 27.09 -7.96 1.58
N HIS A 181 27.28 -7.24 2.69
CA HIS A 181 28.54 -7.17 3.43
C HIS A 181 28.34 -7.47 4.92
N PRO A 182 28.10 -8.74 5.29
CA PRO A 182 27.86 -9.11 6.67
C PRO A 182 29.14 -8.97 7.51
N PRO A 183 29.07 -8.41 8.72
CA PRO A 183 30.25 -8.16 9.55
C PRO A 183 30.96 -9.47 9.94
N ASN A 184 32.28 -9.51 9.82
CA ASN A 184 33.12 -10.65 10.24
C ASN A 184 33.77 -10.46 11.62
N PHE A 185 33.80 -9.22 12.12
CA PHE A 185 34.41 -8.86 13.40
C PHE A 185 33.37 -8.23 14.32
N CYS A 186 33.42 -8.58 15.60
CA CYS A 186 32.63 -7.89 16.61
C CYS A 186 33.14 -6.45 16.78
N LYS A 187 32.33 -5.57 17.37
CA LYS A 187 32.64 -4.14 17.54
C LYS A 187 34.04 -3.92 18.11
N THR A 188 34.41 -4.66 19.16
CA THR A 188 35.71 -4.55 19.83
C THR A 188 36.88 -5.03 18.97
N CYS A 189 36.73 -6.12 18.22
CA CYS A 189 37.77 -6.60 17.30
C CYS A 189 37.91 -5.70 16.07
N LYS A 190 36.81 -5.13 15.57
CA LYS A 190 36.83 -4.14 14.49
C LYS A 190 37.57 -2.88 14.93
N GLU A 191 37.24 -2.35 16.12
CA GLU A 191 37.94 -1.20 16.69
C GLU A 191 39.41 -1.50 17.00
N ARG A 192 39.73 -2.69 17.51
CA ARG A 192 41.12 -3.11 17.72
C ARG A 192 41.89 -3.22 16.41
N ARG A 193 41.26 -3.70 15.34
CA ARG A 193 41.87 -3.76 14.00
C ARG A 193 42.05 -2.36 13.40
N LEU A 194 41.09 -1.46 13.60
CA LEU A 194 41.22 -0.05 13.22
C LEU A 194 42.34 0.65 14.00
N LYS A 195 42.42 0.41 15.33
CA LYS A 195 43.48 0.96 16.21
C LYS A 195 44.86 0.35 15.94
N ARG A 196 44.93 -0.93 15.57
CA ARG A 196 46.18 -1.61 15.15
C ARG A 196 46.57 -1.30 13.71
N GLY A 197 45.82 -0.44 13.03
CA GLY A 197 46.05 -0.09 11.65
C GLY A 197 45.57 -1.19 10.70
N HIS A 198 44.38 -1.00 10.16
CA HIS A 198 44.41 -0.80 8.72
C HIS A 198 45.20 0.51 8.57
N GLU A 199 46.49 0.46 8.27
CA GLU A 199 47.02 1.54 7.44
C GLU A 199 46.07 1.51 6.23
N PRO A 200 45.24 2.55 5.98
CA PRO A 200 44.74 2.72 4.63
C PRO A 200 45.97 2.63 3.73
N ASN A 201 45.87 2.04 2.53
CA ASN A 201 46.96 2.05 1.55
C ASN A 201 47.65 3.42 1.59
N GLN A 202 48.74 3.52 2.36
CA GLN A 202 49.57 4.69 2.43
C GLN A 202 50.35 4.52 1.16
N SER A 203 49.92 5.20 0.11
CA SER A 203 50.82 5.45 -1.01
C SER A 203 52.17 5.95 -0.50
N GLU A 204 52.26 6.57 0.69
CA GLU A 204 53.49 7.13 1.21
C GLU A 204 53.60 7.05 2.76
N ASN A 205 54.14 5.95 3.31
CA ASN A 205 54.65 6.00 4.68
C ASN A 205 55.81 7.02 4.71
N PRO A 206 55.77 8.10 5.52
CA PRO A 206 56.84 9.10 5.57
C PRO A 206 58.22 8.48 5.80
N ARG A 207 58.26 7.34 6.51
CA ARG A 207 59.47 6.56 6.76
C ARG A 207 60.04 5.91 5.50
N PHE A 208 59.19 5.32 4.65
CA PHE A 208 59.59 4.73 3.38
C PHE A 208 60.11 5.81 2.42
N HIS A 209 59.41 6.94 2.33
CA HIS A 209 59.84 8.07 1.51
C HIS A 209 61.13 8.72 2.00
N ALA A 210 61.30 8.84 3.31
CA ALA A 210 62.55 9.30 3.91
C ALA A 210 63.71 8.31 3.64
N ALA A 211 63.45 7.00 3.73
CA ALA A 211 64.46 5.96 3.49
C ALA A 211 64.84 5.86 2.00
N CYS A 212 63.91 6.13 1.08
CA CYS A 212 64.17 6.12 -0.36
C CYS A 212 64.67 7.49 -0.88
N GLY A 213 64.56 8.56 -0.09
CA GLY A 213 64.89 9.93 -0.47
C GLY A 213 66.32 10.35 -0.09
N GLU A 214 66.53 11.65 0.05
CA GLU A 214 67.85 12.27 0.32
C GLU A 214 68.49 11.82 1.63
N ARG A 215 67.68 11.41 2.62
CA ARG A 215 68.13 10.94 3.93
C ARG A 215 68.43 9.43 3.98
N GLY A 216 68.34 8.73 2.85
CA GLY A 216 68.57 7.29 2.76
C GLY A 216 69.21 6.88 1.44
N ALA A 217 68.63 5.91 0.74
CA ALA A 217 69.23 5.24 -0.43
C ALA A 217 69.28 6.07 -1.73
N LYS A 218 68.75 7.31 -1.71
CA LYS A 218 68.75 8.25 -2.85
C LYS A 218 68.29 7.60 -4.16
N LEU A 219 67.09 7.02 -4.14
CA LEU A 219 66.46 6.45 -5.33
C LEU A 219 65.85 7.56 -6.18
N SER A 220 66.00 7.48 -7.50
CA SER A 220 65.24 8.31 -8.45
C SER A 220 63.73 8.01 -8.38
N LEU A 221 62.89 8.88 -8.93
CA LEU A 221 61.44 8.70 -8.90
C LEU A 221 61.00 7.36 -9.52
N GLN A 222 61.65 6.95 -10.61
CA GLN A 222 61.36 5.67 -11.29
C GLN A 222 61.82 4.48 -10.45
N GLU A 223 62.99 4.57 -9.81
CA GLU A 223 63.50 3.53 -8.90
C GLU A 223 62.62 3.41 -7.65
N LYS A 224 62.12 4.51 -7.10
CA LYS A 224 61.18 4.51 -5.95
C LYS A 224 59.92 3.71 -6.25
N SER A 225 59.33 3.91 -7.44
CA SER A 225 58.13 3.18 -7.86
C SER A 225 58.39 1.68 -7.98
N ARG A 226 59.51 1.30 -8.60
CA ARG A 226 59.90 -0.11 -8.76
C ARG A 226 60.25 -0.78 -7.42
N PHE A 227 60.96 -0.07 -6.56
CA PHE A 227 61.31 -0.54 -5.22
C PHE A 227 60.07 -0.67 -4.32
N SER A 228 59.09 0.23 -4.43
CA SER A 228 57.83 0.15 -3.69
C SER A 228 57.11 -1.18 -3.97
N ASN A 229 57.01 -1.59 -5.23
CA ASN A 229 56.41 -2.88 -5.59
C ASN A 229 57.14 -4.07 -4.98
N PHE A 230 58.48 -4.06 -4.98
CA PHE A 230 59.30 -5.08 -4.33
C PHE A 230 59.09 -5.09 -2.80
N PHE A 231 59.14 -3.91 -2.18
CA PHE A 231 58.99 -3.74 -0.74
C PHE A 231 57.62 -4.22 -0.23
N HIS A 232 56.55 -4.02 -1.01
CA HIS A 232 55.22 -4.53 -0.69
C HIS A 232 55.09 -6.06 -0.75
N GLY A 233 55.99 -6.74 -1.45
CA GLY A 233 56.07 -8.20 -1.50
C GLY A 233 56.72 -8.83 -0.27
N ILE A 234 57.33 -8.04 0.61
CA ILE A 234 58.07 -8.57 1.77
C ILE A 234 57.12 -8.80 2.96
N PRO A 235 57.13 -10.00 3.58
CA PRO A 235 56.37 -10.28 4.79
C PRO A 235 56.91 -9.46 5.97
N ASP A 236 56.04 -9.09 6.92
CA ASP A 236 56.40 -8.33 8.13
C ASP A 236 57.12 -6.98 7.92
N ARG A 237 57.14 -6.43 6.70
CA ARG A 237 57.77 -5.12 6.37
C ARG A 237 57.40 -3.95 7.29
N GLN A 238 56.21 -4.00 7.90
CA GLN A 238 55.73 -2.99 8.85
C GLN A 238 56.54 -2.95 10.16
N LYS A 239 57.28 -4.02 10.48
CA LYS A 239 58.14 -4.11 11.66
C LYS A 239 59.59 -3.67 11.40
N MET A 240 59.97 -3.47 10.14
CA MET A 240 61.34 -3.11 9.77
C MET A 240 61.73 -1.74 10.33
N LYS A 241 62.96 -1.61 10.80
CA LYS A 241 63.55 -0.36 11.25
C LYS A 241 63.91 0.53 10.06
N PHE A 242 64.12 1.83 10.30
CA PHE A 242 64.43 2.78 9.22
C PHE A 242 65.73 2.39 8.50
N GLU A 243 66.76 2.06 9.29
CA GLU A 243 68.06 1.59 8.80
C GLU A 243 67.96 0.32 7.96
N GLU A 244 67.09 -0.61 8.35
CA GLU A 244 66.84 -1.86 7.60
C GLU A 244 66.19 -1.57 6.24
N ILE A 245 65.27 -0.60 6.19
CA ILE A 245 64.63 -0.17 4.93
C ILE A 245 65.66 0.52 4.02
N VAL A 246 66.53 1.38 4.57
CA VAL A 246 67.60 2.04 3.79
C VAL A 246 68.55 1.01 3.21
N LYS A 247 69.03 0.06 4.02
CA LYS A 247 69.94 -1.00 3.58
C LYS A 247 69.32 -1.86 2.47
N LEU A 248 68.06 -2.25 2.66
CA LEU A 248 67.32 -3.03 1.66
C LEU A 248 67.12 -2.26 0.36
N ALA A 249 66.87 -0.94 0.43
CA ALA A 249 66.74 -0.07 -0.73
C ALA A 249 68.06 0.08 -1.50
N GLU A 250 69.19 0.18 -0.78
CA GLU A 250 70.54 0.22 -1.37
C GLU A 250 70.91 -1.11 -2.03
N GLU A 251 70.66 -2.23 -1.36
CA GLU A 251 70.87 -3.57 -1.93
C GLU A 251 70.03 -3.78 -3.19
N TRP A 252 68.75 -3.38 -3.14
CA TRP A 252 67.87 -3.44 -4.30
C TRP A 252 68.39 -2.56 -5.44
N LYS A 253 68.85 -1.34 -5.15
CA LYS A 253 69.45 -0.42 -6.13
C LYS A 253 70.73 -0.98 -6.74
N ASN A 254 71.60 -1.59 -5.97
CA ASN A 254 72.85 -2.17 -6.48
C ASN A 254 72.57 -3.35 -7.43
N ASN A 255 71.49 -4.10 -7.16
CA ASN A 255 71.11 -5.25 -7.96
C ASN A 255 70.24 -4.90 -9.17
N ASN A 256 69.50 -3.77 -9.14
CA ASN A 256 68.47 -3.45 -10.15
C ASN A 256 68.59 -2.04 -10.77
N GLY A 257 69.42 -1.15 -10.20
CA GLY A 257 69.60 0.25 -10.61
C GLY A 257 70.69 0.48 -11.67
N GLY A 258 71.27 -0.60 -12.21
CA GLY A 258 72.29 -0.54 -13.26
C GLY A 258 71.73 -0.33 -14.66
N GLY A 259 71.25 0.88 -14.94
CA GLY A 259 70.79 1.32 -16.27
C GLY A 259 71.79 2.18 -17.03
N PHE A 260 73.08 1.81 -17.08
CA PHE A 260 73.99 2.11 -18.20
C PHE A 260 75.28 1.27 -18.04
N ARG A 261 75.33 0.11 -18.71
CA ARG A 261 76.61 -0.53 -18.99
C ARG A 261 77.34 0.36 -20.00
N ARG A 262 78.47 0.95 -19.62
CA ARG A 262 79.45 1.46 -20.59
C ARG A 262 80.06 0.26 -21.30
N SER A 263 79.45 -0.17 -22.39
CA SER A 263 80.11 -0.87 -23.48
C SER A 263 80.03 0.07 -24.68
N ASP A 264 81.09 0.83 -24.93
CA ASP A 264 81.91 0.65 -26.13
C ASP A 264 83.06 1.65 -26.18
N LYS A 265 84.22 1.09 -26.50
CA LYS A 265 85.40 1.77 -27.04
C LYS A 265 85.03 2.42 -28.37
N SER A 266 85.45 3.67 -28.55
CA SER A 266 86.20 4.14 -29.72
C SER A 266 87.00 5.36 -29.28
#